data_AF-A0A954J5R3-F1
#
_entry.id   AF-A0A954J5R3-F1
#
_cell.length_a   1.000
_cell.length_b   1.000
_cell.length_c   1.000
_cell.angle_alpha   90.00
_cell.angle_beta   90.00
_cell.angle_gamma   90.00
#
_symmetry.space_group_name_H-M   'P 1'
#
loop_
_entity.id
_entity.type
_entity.pdbx_description
1 polymer ?
#
loop_
_entity_poly.entity_id
_entity_poly.type
_entity_poly.pdbx_seq_one_letter_code
_entity_poly.pdbx_strand_id
1 'polypeptide(L)'
;MSDDRTHSRRRMGRILVVVGILIMLVGVLRMNSRALGGPPAHPGDFGSRRTDRQVRTEVHRGLPEFLAFVGTGFCVLLAGAYIGRNREE
;
A
#
# COMPACT_ATOMS: atom_id res chain seq x y z
N MET A 1 2.09 31.42 22.93
CA MET A 1 2.54 31.02 21.57
C MET A 1 2.93 29.54 21.53
N SER A 2 2.06 28.67 22.05
CA SER A 2 2.32 27.24 22.33
C SER A 2 1.29 26.30 21.70
N ASP A 3 0.14 26.81 21.25
CA ASP A 3 -0.96 26.00 20.72
C ASP A 3 -0.73 25.47 19.29
N ASP A 4 0.03 26.20 18.46
CA ASP A 4 0.25 25.83 17.05
C ASP A 4 1.06 24.54 16.87
N ARG A 5 2.05 24.29 17.73
CA ARG A 5 2.89 23.07 17.65
C ARG A 5 2.09 21.82 17.99
N THR A 6 1.09 21.97 18.85
CA THR A 6 0.21 20.91 19.34
C THR A 6 -0.77 20.48 18.25
N HIS A 7 -1.38 21.44 17.55
CA HIS A 7 -2.25 21.20 16.41
C HIS A 7 -1.52 20.65 15.18
N SER A 8 -0.33 21.20 14.88
CA SER A 8 0.50 20.78 13.74
C SER A 8 0.92 19.29 13.85
N ARG A 9 1.36 18.85 15.03
CA ARG A 9 1.75 17.45 15.27
C ARG A 9 0.58 16.47 15.19
N ARG A 10 -0.62 16.85 15.64
CA ARG A 10 -1.84 16.02 15.49
C ARG A 10 -2.23 15.82 14.03
N ARG A 11 -2.15 16.90 13.23
CA ARG A 11 -2.38 16.82 11.78
C ARG A 11 -1.32 15.90 11.14
N MET A 12 -0.05 16.04 11.52
CA MET A 12 1.05 15.22 11.01
C MET A 12 0.84 13.72 11.29
N GLY A 13 0.46 13.33 12.51
CA GLY A 13 0.18 11.93 12.85
C GLY A 13 -0.96 11.33 12.01
N ARG A 14 -2.06 12.07 11.84
CA ARG A 14 -3.18 11.65 10.98
C ARG A 14 -2.78 11.54 9.52
N ILE A 15 -1.99 12.49 9.01
CA ILE A 15 -1.48 12.46 7.64
C ILE A 15 -0.64 11.20 7.43
N LEU A 16 0.26 10.87 8.35
CA LEU A 16 1.08 9.67 8.26
C LEU A 16 0.23 8.39 8.28
N VAL A 17 -0.80 8.31 9.12
CA VAL A 17 -1.74 7.17 9.11
C VAL A 17 -2.42 7.04 7.74
N VAL A 18 -2.96 8.13 7.21
CA VAL A 18 -3.63 8.13 5.89
C VAL A 18 -2.65 7.73 4.79
N VAL A 19 -1.44 8.27 4.79
CA VAL A 19 -0.38 7.92 3.83
C VAL A 19 -0.03 6.44 3.92
N GLY A 20 0.14 5.90 5.13
CA GLY A 20 0.41 4.47 5.34
C GLY A 20 -0.69 3.58 4.75
N ILE A 21 -1.96 3.94 4.97
CA ILE A 21 -3.12 3.24 4.38
C ILE A 21 -3.07 3.29 2.85
N LEU A 22 -2.82 4.47 2.26
CA LEU A 22 -2.75 4.63 0.81
C LEU A 22 -1.63 3.79 0.19
N ILE A 23 -0.45 3.74 0.81
CA ILE A 23 0.67 2.91 0.35
C ILE A 23 0.29 1.42 0.36
N MET A 24 -0.36 0.94 1.43
CA MET A 24 -0.84 -0.44 1.51
C MET A 24 -1.89 -0.73 0.43
N LEU A 25 -2.81 0.21 0.19
CA LEU A 25 -3.85 0.10 -0.83
C LEU A 25 -3.25 -0.05 -2.24
N VAL A 26 -2.21 0.73 -2.56
CA VAL A 26 -1.47 0.61 -3.82
C VAL A 26 -0.80 -0.76 -3.95
N GLY A 27 -0.20 -1.28 -2.88
CA GLY A 27 0.36 -2.63 -2.86
C GLY A 27 -0.69 -3.70 -3.18
N VAL A 28 -1.85 -3.64 -2.52
CA VAL A 28 -2.98 -4.56 -2.75
C VAL A 28 -3.51 -4.44 -4.18
N LEU A 29 -3.69 -3.23 -4.72
CA LEU A 29 -4.14 -2.99 -6.09
C LEU A 29 -3.17 -3.57 -7.12
N ARG A 30 -1.86 -3.36 -6.94
CA ARG A 30 -0.83 -3.95 -7.81
C ARG A 30 -0.86 -5.47 -7.78
N MET A 31 -0.96 -6.06 -6.59
CA MET A 31 -1.04 -7.52 -6.45
C MET A 31 -2.30 -8.10 -7.09
N ASN A 32 -3.46 -7.45 -6.91
CA ASN A 32 -4.71 -7.83 -7.55
C ASN A 32 -4.65 -7.70 -9.08
N SER A 33 -4.06 -6.63 -9.62
CA SER A 33 -3.90 -6.50 -11.07
C SER A 33 -3.06 -7.63 -11.67
N ARG A 34 -2.04 -8.11 -10.96
CA ARG A 34 -1.22 -9.27 -11.38
C ARG A 34 -2.00 -10.57 -11.29
N ALA A 35 -2.78 -10.75 -10.23
CA ALA A 35 -3.63 -11.92 -10.02
C ALA A 35 -4.78 -12.02 -11.04
N LEU A 36 -5.37 -10.88 -11.44
CA LEU A 36 -6.44 -10.81 -12.45
C LEU A 36 -5.91 -10.90 -13.90
N GLY A 37 -4.59 -11.08 -14.08
CA GLY A 37 -3.99 -11.31 -15.40
C GLY A 37 -3.43 -10.06 -16.08
N GLY A 38 -3.38 -8.91 -15.40
CA GLY A 38 -2.83 -7.65 -15.92
C GLY A 38 -3.54 -7.13 -17.18
N PRO A 39 -3.26 -5.89 -17.61
CA PRO A 39 -3.63 -5.48 -18.96
C PRO A 39 -2.91 -6.39 -19.97
N PRO A 40 -3.56 -6.77 -21.08
CA PRO A 40 -2.95 -7.63 -22.08
C PRO A 40 -1.67 -6.97 -22.61
N ALA A 41 -0.63 -7.77 -22.88
CA ALA A 41 0.65 -7.26 -23.39
C ALA A 41 0.49 -6.62 -24.79
N HIS A 42 -0.57 -7.00 -25.52
CA HIS A 42 -0.91 -6.44 -26.82
C HIS A 42 -2.40 -6.02 -26.85
N PRO A 43 -2.72 -4.86 -27.45
CA PRO A 43 -4.11 -4.47 -27.67
C PRO A 43 -4.77 -5.46 -28.65
N GLY A 44 -5.64 -6.34 -28.14
CA GLY A 44 -6.35 -7.36 -28.93
C GLY A 44 -6.47 -8.73 -28.27
N ASP A 45 -5.64 -9.04 -27.27
CA ASP A 45 -5.53 -10.39 -26.68
C ASP A 45 -6.51 -10.70 -25.54
N PHE A 46 -7.68 -10.06 -25.51
CA PHE A 46 -8.71 -10.32 -24.49
C PHE A 46 -9.29 -11.76 -24.54
N GLY A 47 -9.01 -12.52 -25.61
CA GLY A 47 -9.45 -13.90 -25.79
C GLY A 47 -8.52 -14.97 -25.20
N SER A 48 -7.27 -14.63 -24.88
CA SER A 48 -6.30 -15.60 -24.35
C SER A 48 -6.37 -15.62 -22.81
N ARG A 49 -7.16 -16.53 -22.25
CA ARG A 49 -7.13 -16.82 -20.79
C ARG A 49 -5.72 -17.28 -20.44
N ARG A 50 -4.94 -16.45 -19.75
CA ARG A 50 -3.64 -16.85 -19.18
C ARG A 50 -3.83 -18.15 -18.41
N THR A 51 -2.94 -19.10 -18.62
CA THR A 51 -2.97 -20.38 -17.89
C THR A 51 -2.70 -20.10 -16.40
N ASP A 52 -3.31 -20.85 -15.49
CA ASP A 52 -3.11 -20.69 -14.04
C ASP A 52 -1.63 -20.67 -13.62
N ARG A 53 -0.77 -21.42 -14.34
CA ARG A 53 0.70 -21.37 -14.15
C ARG A 53 1.30 -20.00 -14.40
N GLN A 54 0.85 -19.27 -15.44
CA GLN A 54 1.36 -17.94 -15.77
C GLN A 54 0.93 -16.90 -14.72
N VAL A 55 -0.33 -16.96 -14.28
CA VAL A 55 -0.82 -16.11 -13.19
C VAL A 55 -0.04 -16.37 -11.90
N ARG A 56 0.17 -17.64 -11.55
CA ARG A 56 0.93 -18.03 -10.35
C ARG A 56 2.37 -17.52 -10.37
N THR A 57 3.06 -17.60 -11.51
CA THR A 57 4.43 -17.06 -11.66
C THR A 57 4.47 -15.55 -11.50
N GLU A 58 3.52 -14.83 -12.10
CA GLU A 58 3.46 -13.37 -12.03
C GLU A 58 3.14 -12.86 -10.62
N VAL A 59 2.25 -13.56 -9.91
CA VAL A 59 1.92 -13.31 -8.51
C VAL A 59 3.13 -13.57 -7.60
N HIS A 60 3.84 -14.69 -7.78
CA HIS A 60 5.05 -14.98 -7.00
C HIS A 60 6.16 -13.96 -7.25
N ARG A 61 6.34 -13.52 -8.50
CA ARG A 61 7.32 -12.48 -8.85
C ARG A 61 6.96 -11.13 -8.26
N GLY A 62 5.67 -10.84 -8.13
CA GLY A 62 5.16 -9.61 -7.53
C GLY A 62 5.09 -9.61 -6.00
N LEU A 63 5.27 -10.77 -5.35
CA LEU A 63 5.14 -10.91 -3.90
C LEU A 63 6.18 -10.10 -3.09
N PRO A 64 7.47 -10.04 -3.47
CA PRO A 64 8.45 -9.20 -2.75
C PRO A 64 8.09 -7.71 -2.80
N GLU A 65 7.62 -7.24 -3.96
CA GLU A 65 7.19 -5.84 -4.14
C GLU A 65 5.93 -5.55 -3.30
N PHE A 66 4.96 -6.47 -3.29
CA PHE A 66 3.78 -6.36 -2.42
C PHE A 66 4.18 -6.25 -0.95
N LEU A 67 5.06 -7.15 -0.47
CA LEU A 67 5.53 -7.14 0.90
C LEU A 67 6.30 -5.86 1.25
N ALA A 68 7.08 -5.32 0.31
CA ALA A 68 7.75 -4.05 0.50
C ALA A 68 6.74 -2.90 0.67
N PHE A 69 5.76 -2.77 -0.22
CA PHE A 69 4.73 -1.73 -0.11
C PHE A 69 3.89 -1.87 1.17
N VAL A 70 3.41 -3.08 1.47
CA VAL A 70 2.61 -3.31 2.67
C VAL A 70 3.43 -3.09 3.93
N GLY A 71 4.66 -3.59 3.98
CA GLY A 71 5.57 -3.39 5.11
C GLY A 71 5.90 -1.91 5.33
N THR A 72 6.24 -1.18 4.27
CA THR A 72 6.50 0.27 4.36
C THR A 72 5.25 1.03 4.80
N GLY A 73 4.08 0.74 4.21
CA GLY A 73 2.83 1.39 4.58
C GLY A 73 2.44 1.12 6.03
N PHE A 74 2.66 -0.10 6.52
CA PHE A 74 2.45 -0.46 7.92
C PHE A 74 3.39 0.29 8.87
N CYS A 75 4.69 0.38 8.55
CA CYS A 75 5.65 1.15 9.35
C CYS A 75 5.29 2.64 9.42
N VAL A 76 4.86 3.24 8.31
CA VAL A 76 4.42 4.64 8.25
C VAL A 76 3.15 4.86 9.06
N LEU A 77 2.21 3.92 9.01
CA LEU A 77 1.00 3.94 9.82
C LEU A 77 1.34 3.87 11.32
N LEU A 78 2.20 2.93 11.73
CA LEU A 78 2.64 2.79 13.11
C LEU A 78 3.35 4.05 13.61
N ALA A 79 4.21 4.66 12.80
CA ALA A 79 4.85 5.92 13.16
C ALA A 79 3.82 7.05 13.37
N GLY A 80 2.82 7.15 12.50
CA GLY A 80 1.71 8.11 12.65
C GLY A 80 0.88 7.86 13.91
N ALA A 81 0.55 6.61 14.20
CA ALA A 81 -0.19 6.20 15.39
C ALA A 81 0.59 6.45 16.69
N TYR A 82 1.90 6.16 16.70
CA TYR A 82 2.78 6.41 17.83
C TYR A 82 2.88 7.89 18.17
N ILE A 83 3.05 8.75 17.15
CA ILE A 83 3.05 10.21 17.32
C ILE A 83 1.71 10.72 17.85
N GLY A 84 0.60 10.07 17.49
CA GLY A 84 -0.73 10.36 18.01
C GLY A 84 -0.94 9.91 19.46
N ARG A 85 -0.41 8.74 19.84
CA ARG A 85 -0.66 8.06 21.12
C ARG A 85 0.19 8.59 22.29
N ASN A 86 1.42 9.05 22.08
CA ASN A 86 2.32 9.59 23.12
C ASN A 86 1.84 10.91 23.79
N ARG A 87 0.53 11.16 23.82
CA ARG A 87 -0.12 12.32 24.41
C ARG A 87 -1.41 12.01 25.17
N GLU A 88 -1.84 10.75 25.21
CA GLU A 88 -2.93 10.30 26.09
C GLU A 88 -2.41 9.88 27.48
N GLU A 89 -1.08 9.68 27.61
CA GLU A 89 -0.33 9.52 28.85
C GLU A 89 0.37 10.84 29.21
#